data_AF-A0A165QK81-F1
#
_entry.id   AF-A0A165QK81-F1
#
_cell.length_a   1.000
_cell.length_b   1.000
_cell.length_c   1.000
_cell.angle_alpha   90.00
_cell.angle_beta   90.00
_cell.angle_gamma   90.00
#
_symmetry.space_group_name_H-M   'P 1'
#
loop_
_entity.id
_entity.type
_entity.pdbx_description
1 polymer ?
#
loop_
_entity_poly.entity_id
_entity_poly.type
_entity_poly.pdbx_seq_one_letter_code
_entity_poly.pdbx_strand_id
1 'polypeptide(L)'
;LTELASRLSKGERVVPESHEEKACFRLLSDLDHIGGHVEGSVTNKKYMRNEIWSLIAYKGAASWFITFAPADIKHPICLYYAGFDEIFKPSIIPDDVQAKLIAHNPVAGAHFFNMMVNLFIKHVLGVDSDHDGLYGKTAAYYGTVEQ
;
A
#
# COMPACT_ATOMS: atom_id res chain seq x y z
N LEU A 1 -18.63 -25.62 17.94
CA LEU A 1 -18.22 -24.63 16.91
C LEU A 1 -19.14 -23.40 16.88
N THR A 2 -20.48 -23.53 16.90
CA THR A 2 -21.40 -22.36 16.92
C THR A 2 -21.22 -21.47 18.15
N GLU A 3 -20.98 -22.07 19.32
CA GLU A 3 -20.66 -21.34 20.55
C GLU A 3 -19.33 -20.59 20.43
N LEU A 4 -18.29 -21.25 19.89
CA LEU A 4 -16.99 -20.63 19.62
C LEU A 4 -17.13 -19.40 18.71
N ALA A 5 -17.89 -19.52 17.62
CA ALA A 5 -18.15 -18.43 16.69
C ALA A 5 -18.90 -17.26 17.35
N SER A 6 -19.85 -17.55 18.25
CA SER A 6 -20.59 -16.54 19.03
C SER A 6 -19.69 -15.80 20.03
N ARG A 7 -18.76 -16.49 20.67
CA ARG A 7 -17.79 -15.87 21.60
C ARG A 7 -16.78 -15.00 20.86
N LEU A 8 -16.27 -15.49 19.72
CA LEU A 8 -15.36 -14.73 18.86
C LEU A 8 -16.02 -13.48 18.27
N SER A 9 -17.30 -13.55 17.86
CA SER A 9 -18.00 -12.39 17.30
C SER A 9 -18.25 -11.27 18.32
N LYS A 10 -18.32 -11.61 19.62
CA LYS A 10 -18.39 -10.65 20.72
C LYS A 10 -17.05 -10.01 21.08
N GLY A 11 -15.96 -10.42 20.43
CA GLY A 11 -14.61 -9.90 20.71
C GLY A 11 -13.98 -10.44 22.00
N GLU A 12 -14.51 -11.54 22.55
CA GLU A 12 -13.95 -12.17 23.74
C GLU A 12 -12.57 -12.78 23.44
N ARG A 13 -11.66 -12.72 24.42
CA ARG A 13 -10.40 -13.48 24.33
C ARG A 13 -10.69 -14.95 24.60
N VAL A 14 -10.85 -15.73 23.53
CA VAL A 14 -11.15 -17.16 23.61
C VAL A 14 -9.87 -17.99 23.64
N VAL A 15 -9.75 -18.88 24.63
CA VAL A 15 -8.72 -19.92 24.69
C VAL A 15 -9.39 -21.25 24.31
N PRO A 16 -8.88 -22.00 23.33
CA PRO A 16 -9.49 -23.26 22.90
C PRO A 16 -9.26 -24.37 23.93
N GLU A 17 -10.33 -25.00 24.41
CA GLU A 17 -10.28 -26.04 25.43
C GLU A 17 -10.44 -27.44 24.81
N SER A 18 -11.42 -27.59 23.91
CA SER A 18 -11.72 -28.87 23.25
C SER A 18 -10.72 -29.22 22.13
N HIS A 19 -10.68 -30.50 21.74
CA HIS A 19 -9.81 -30.94 20.63
C HIS A 19 -10.22 -30.27 19.31
N GLU A 20 -11.52 -30.16 19.06
CA GLU A 20 -12.12 -29.53 17.88
C GLU A 20 -11.83 -28.03 17.83
N GLU A 21 -11.89 -27.34 18.98
CA GLU A 21 -11.53 -25.92 19.07
C GLU A 21 -10.05 -25.71 18.78
N LYS A 22 -9.17 -26.56 19.33
CA LYS A 22 -7.73 -26.51 19.05
C LYS A 22 -7.42 -26.81 17.58
N ALA A 23 -8.17 -27.71 16.95
CA ALA A 23 -8.05 -27.96 15.50
C ALA A 23 -8.49 -26.73 14.68
N CYS A 24 -9.60 -26.09 15.06
CA CYS A 24 -10.08 -24.86 14.41
C CYS A 24 -9.07 -23.71 14.54
N PHE A 25 -8.50 -23.50 15.72
CA PHE A 25 -7.47 -22.47 15.95
C PHE A 25 -6.19 -22.73 15.19
N ARG A 26 -5.78 -24.01 15.04
CA ARG A 26 -4.66 -24.37 14.18
C ARG A 26 -4.94 -24.01 12.72
N LEU A 27 -6.12 -24.36 12.21
CA LEU A 27 -6.50 -24.00 10.84
C LEU A 27 -6.55 -22.49 10.62
N LEU A 28 -7.05 -21.71 11.59
CA LEU A 28 -6.99 -20.25 11.53
C LEU A 28 -5.55 -19.73 11.55
N SER A 29 -4.67 -20.31 12.36
CA SER A 29 -3.26 -19.97 12.39
C SER A 29 -2.57 -20.28 11.05
N ASP A 30 -2.90 -21.40 10.42
CA ASP A 30 -2.36 -21.78 9.11
C ASP A 30 -2.86 -20.83 8.02
N LEU A 31 -4.15 -20.47 8.05
CA LEU A 31 -4.74 -19.47 7.16
C LEU A 31 -4.12 -18.09 7.36
N ASP A 32 -3.91 -17.66 8.61
CA ASP A 32 -3.23 -16.41 8.92
C ASP A 32 -1.78 -16.43 8.40
N HIS A 33 -1.07 -17.53 8.58
CA HIS A 33 0.30 -17.69 8.12
C HIS A 33 0.44 -17.56 6.61
N ILE A 34 -0.47 -18.20 5.86
CA ILE A 34 -0.52 -18.08 4.39
C ILE A 34 -0.98 -16.68 3.99
N GLY A 35 -2.04 -16.18 4.63
CA GLY A 35 -2.64 -14.88 4.35
C GLY A 35 -1.67 -13.72 4.56
N GLY A 36 -0.75 -13.81 5.52
CA GLY A 36 0.26 -12.78 5.78
C GLY A 36 1.12 -12.42 4.56
N HIS A 37 1.31 -13.35 3.62
CA HIS A 37 2.09 -13.14 2.39
C HIS A 37 1.23 -12.66 1.21
N VAL A 38 -0.09 -12.65 1.37
CA VAL A 38 -1.01 -12.17 0.35
C VAL A 38 -1.27 -10.69 0.61
N GLU A 39 -0.75 -9.84 -0.27
CA GLU A 39 -0.98 -8.41 -0.22
C GLU A 39 -2.47 -8.13 -0.16
N GLY A 40 -2.93 -7.61 0.98
CA GLY A 40 -4.31 -7.14 1.16
C GLY A 40 -5.25 -8.05 1.91
N SER A 41 -4.76 -9.22 2.29
CA SER A 41 -5.45 -10.08 3.22
C SER A 41 -5.72 -9.36 4.56
N VAL A 42 -6.65 -9.91 5.33
CA VAL A 42 -6.93 -9.46 6.70
C VAL A 42 -5.67 -9.50 7.57
N THR A 43 -4.84 -10.53 7.38
CA THR A 43 -3.59 -10.70 8.10
C THR A 43 -2.55 -9.65 7.72
N ASN A 44 -2.37 -9.34 6.43
CA ASN A 44 -1.47 -8.29 5.99
C ASN A 44 -1.88 -6.93 6.59
N LYS A 45 -3.18 -6.61 6.55
CA LYS A 45 -3.73 -5.39 7.17
C LYS A 45 -3.47 -5.34 8.68
N LYS A 46 -3.55 -6.48 9.37
CA LYS A 46 -3.21 -6.58 10.80
C LYS A 46 -1.71 -6.34 11.06
N TYR A 47 -0.82 -6.86 10.21
CA TYR A 47 0.62 -6.63 10.31
C TYR A 47 0.98 -5.16 10.07
N MET A 48 0.49 -4.57 8.98
CA MET A 48 0.72 -3.15 8.70
C MET A 48 0.26 -2.25 9.85
N ARG A 49 -0.90 -2.56 10.45
CA ARG A 49 -1.38 -1.85 11.64
C ARG A 49 -0.39 -1.98 12.80
N ASN A 50 0.09 -3.19 13.09
CA ASN A 50 1.05 -3.40 14.18
C ASN A 50 2.39 -2.68 13.94
N GLU A 51 2.85 -2.60 12.69
CA GLU A 51 4.04 -1.83 12.30
C GLU A 51 3.86 -0.34 12.57
N ILE A 52 2.71 0.24 12.18
CA ILE A 52 2.37 1.64 12.48
C ILE A 52 2.33 1.89 13.99
N TRP A 53 1.67 1.02 14.77
CA TRP A 53 1.63 1.15 16.24
C TRP A 53 3.02 1.09 16.85
N SER A 54 3.88 0.19 16.37
CA SER A 54 5.26 0.05 16.84
C SER A 54 6.08 1.29 16.49
N LEU A 55 5.89 1.86 15.30
CA LEU A 55 6.54 3.09 14.88
C LEU A 55 6.10 4.28 15.73
N ILE A 56 4.79 4.42 16.01
CA ILE A 56 4.24 5.48 16.86
C ILE A 56 4.75 5.34 18.30
N ALA A 57 4.81 4.12 18.84
CA ALA A 57 5.36 3.88 20.18
C ALA A 57 6.83 4.28 20.28
N TYR A 58 7.62 4.10 19.21
CA TYR A 58 9.06 4.40 19.19
C TYR A 58 9.39 5.86 18.82
N LYS A 59 8.69 6.45 17.84
CA LYS A 59 8.96 7.78 17.29
C LYS A 59 8.00 8.88 17.76
N GLY A 60 6.89 8.50 18.40
CA GLY A 60 5.78 9.39 18.73
C GLY A 60 4.73 9.46 17.62
N ALA A 61 3.70 10.27 17.84
CA ALA A 61 2.63 10.45 16.86
C ALA A 61 3.14 11.09 15.57
N ALA A 62 2.57 10.68 14.43
CA ALA A 62 2.91 11.26 13.14
C ALA A 62 2.49 12.74 13.09
N SER A 63 3.40 13.59 12.60
CA SER A 63 3.10 15.02 12.37
C SER A 63 2.25 15.24 11.11
N TRP A 64 2.33 14.33 10.15
CA TRP A 64 1.66 14.43 8.86
C TRP A 64 1.03 13.09 8.46
N PHE A 65 -0.20 13.16 7.94
CA PHE A 65 -0.88 12.07 7.26
C PHE A 65 -1.14 12.53 5.83
N ILE A 66 -0.55 11.83 4.84
CA ILE A 66 -0.57 12.26 3.44
C ILE A 66 -1.14 11.14 2.59
N THR A 67 -2.18 11.47 1.82
CA THR A 67 -2.73 10.62 0.76
C THR A 67 -2.60 11.37 -0.55
N PHE A 68 -2.03 10.72 -1.57
CA PHE A 68 -1.97 11.27 -2.91
C PHE A 68 -2.17 10.17 -3.95
N ALA A 69 -2.77 10.53 -5.07
CA ALA A 69 -3.02 9.64 -6.20
C ALA A 69 -2.43 10.27 -7.46
N PRO A 70 -1.36 9.71 -8.04
CA PRO A 70 -0.82 10.19 -9.30
C PRO A 70 -1.84 10.09 -10.44
N ALA A 71 -1.97 11.14 -11.25
CA ALA A 71 -2.93 11.20 -12.37
C ALA A 71 -2.39 10.50 -13.64
N ASP A 72 -2.31 9.18 -13.61
CA ASP A 72 -1.74 8.32 -14.67
C ASP A 72 -2.32 8.53 -16.08
N ILE A 73 -3.63 8.73 -16.24
CA ILE A 73 -4.25 8.86 -17.57
C ILE A 73 -3.76 10.10 -18.33
N LYS A 74 -3.58 11.22 -17.63
CA LYS A 74 -3.30 12.52 -18.26
C LYS A 74 -1.83 12.92 -18.17
N HIS A 75 -1.03 12.16 -17.41
CA HIS A 75 0.34 12.56 -17.14
C HIS A 75 1.25 12.28 -18.35
N PRO A 76 1.98 13.28 -18.89
CA PRO A 76 2.81 13.10 -20.08
C PRO A 76 3.84 11.96 -19.95
N ILE A 77 4.44 11.79 -18.76
CA ILE A 77 5.38 10.68 -18.51
C ILE A 77 4.69 9.31 -18.54
N CYS A 78 3.47 9.20 -18.00
CA CYS A 78 2.73 7.95 -18.04
C CYS A 78 2.29 7.60 -19.47
N LEU A 79 1.83 8.61 -20.22
CA LEU A 79 1.50 8.47 -21.64
C LEU A 79 2.72 8.09 -22.48
N TYR A 80 3.89 8.63 -22.15
CA TYR A 80 5.16 8.23 -22.75
C TYR A 80 5.50 6.77 -22.47
N TYR A 81 5.36 6.30 -21.22
CA TYR A 81 5.55 4.88 -20.89
C TYR A 81 4.53 3.95 -21.57
N ALA A 82 3.32 4.44 -21.83
CA ALA A 82 2.27 3.68 -22.50
C ALA A 82 2.39 3.69 -24.02
N GLY A 83 3.01 4.72 -24.58
CA GLY A 83 3.24 4.89 -26.01
C GLY A 83 4.36 3.99 -26.54
N PHE A 84 4.57 4.08 -27.86
CA PHE A 84 5.59 3.30 -28.59
C PHE A 84 6.82 4.14 -28.98
N ASP A 85 6.83 5.42 -28.61
CA ASP A 85 7.90 6.33 -28.99
C ASP A 85 9.12 6.16 -28.09
N GLU A 86 10.31 6.00 -28.69
CA GLU A 86 11.59 5.99 -27.96
C GLU A 86 12.01 7.38 -27.46
N ILE A 87 11.35 8.44 -27.95
CA ILE A 87 11.68 9.83 -27.67
C ILE A 87 10.48 10.52 -27.03
N PHE A 88 10.66 11.02 -25.81
CA PHE A 88 9.65 11.82 -25.11
C PHE A 88 9.32 13.10 -25.90
N LYS A 89 8.05 13.26 -26.26
CA LYS A 89 7.53 14.48 -26.88
C LYS A 89 6.30 14.95 -26.09
N PRO A 90 6.28 16.18 -25.56
CA PRO A 90 5.12 16.72 -24.88
C PRO A 90 4.07 17.18 -25.90
N SER A 91 3.54 16.23 -26.68
CA SER A 91 2.42 16.48 -27.58
C SER A 91 1.11 16.40 -26.82
N ILE A 92 0.14 17.24 -27.21
CA ILE A 92 -1.21 17.17 -26.68
C ILE A 92 -1.90 15.99 -27.37
N ILE A 93 -2.16 14.93 -26.61
CA ILE A 93 -2.87 13.74 -27.06
C ILE A 93 -4.36 13.92 -26.74
N PRO A 94 -5.31 13.61 -27.64
CA PRO A 94 -6.74 13.65 -27.31
C PRO A 94 -7.12 12.72 -26.16
N ASP A 95 -8.07 13.13 -25.31
CA ASP A 95 -8.46 12.40 -24.09
C ASP A 95 -8.88 10.93 -24.35
N ASP A 96 -9.56 10.66 -25.46
CA ASP A 96 -9.97 9.30 -25.82
C ASP A 96 -8.79 8.40 -26.19
N VAL A 97 -7.75 8.98 -26.79
CA VAL A 97 -6.51 8.29 -27.14
C VAL A 97 -5.66 8.03 -25.89
N GLN A 98 -5.60 8.98 -24.95
CA GLN A 98 -4.92 8.80 -23.66
C GLN A 98 -5.45 7.58 -22.90
N ALA A 99 -6.77 7.52 -22.71
CA ALA A 99 -7.41 6.40 -22.02
C ALA A 99 -7.17 5.06 -22.72
N LYS A 100 -7.22 5.04 -24.06
CA LYS A 100 -6.90 3.85 -24.84
C LYS A 100 -5.44 3.43 -24.63
N LEU A 101 -4.48 4.34 -24.69
CA LEU A 101 -3.06 4.02 -24.53
C LEU A 101 -2.78 3.34 -23.19
N ILE A 102 -3.28 3.90 -22.08
CA ILE A 102 -3.12 3.29 -20.76
C ILE A 102 -3.82 1.93 -20.69
N ALA A 103 -5.04 1.82 -21.23
CA ALA A 103 -5.76 0.55 -21.24
C ALA A 103 -5.06 -0.56 -22.03
N HIS A 104 -4.32 -0.21 -23.10
CA HIS A 104 -3.53 -1.16 -23.88
C HIS A 104 -2.21 -1.53 -23.21
N ASN A 105 -1.69 -0.69 -22.31
CA ASN A 105 -0.46 -0.93 -21.56
C ASN A 105 -0.61 -0.56 -20.08
N PRO A 106 -1.33 -1.36 -19.27
CA PRO A 106 -1.52 -1.08 -17.85
C PRO A 106 -0.23 -1.11 -17.03
N VAL A 107 0.82 -1.76 -17.54
CA VAL A 107 2.16 -1.79 -16.91
C VAL A 107 2.76 -0.38 -16.88
N ALA A 108 2.49 0.46 -17.87
CA ALA A 108 2.92 1.85 -17.88
C ALA A 108 2.40 2.64 -16.66
N GLY A 109 1.13 2.40 -16.27
CA GLY A 109 0.54 2.99 -15.08
C GLY A 109 1.26 2.57 -13.80
N ALA A 110 1.61 1.29 -13.67
CA ALA A 110 2.36 0.78 -12.53
C ALA A 110 3.79 1.37 -12.44
N HIS A 111 4.48 1.46 -13.58
CA HIS A 111 5.81 2.08 -13.65
C HIS A 111 5.77 3.57 -13.29
N PHE A 112 4.77 4.28 -13.82
CA PHE A 112 4.54 5.69 -13.50
C PHE A 112 4.22 5.88 -12.01
N PHE A 113 3.32 5.07 -11.45
CA PHE A 113 2.99 5.10 -10.03
C PHE A 113 4.24 4.90 -9.16
N ASN A 114 5.02 3.86 -9.42
CA ASN A 114 6.26 3.60 -8.69
C ASN A 114 7.26 4.76 -8.80
N MET A 115 7.44 5.32 -10.00
CA MET A 115 8.29 6.50 -10.21
C MET A 115 7.81 7.68 -9.36
N MET A 116 6.51 8.00 -9.39
CA MET A 116 5.94 9.11 -8.64
C MET A 116 6.07 8.94 -7.12
N VAL A 117 5.82 7.73 -6.61
CA VAL A 117 5.99 7.41 -5.18
C VAL A 117 7.45 7.57 -4.75
N ASN A 118 8.40 7.05 -5.54
CA ASN A 118 9.82 7.17 -5.23
C ASN A 118 10.29 8.64 -5.27
N LEU A 119 9.84 9.42 -6.26
CA LEU A 119 10.13 10.85 -6.33
C LEU A 119 9.51 11.61 -5.15
N PHE A 120 8.31 11.24 -4.71
CA PHE A 120 7.67 11.84 -3.55
C PHE A 120 8.46 11.57 -2.26
N ILE A 121 8.82 10.31 -2.02
CA ILE A 121 9.61 9.90 -0.84
C ILE A 121 10.97 10.61 -0.82
N LYS A 122 11.65 10.65 -1.97
CA LYS A 122 12.96 11.30 -2.07
C LYS A 122 12.88 12.82 -1.95
N HIS A 123 12.06 13.47 -2.77
CA HIS A 123 12.12 14.93 -2.93
C HIS A 123 11.16 15.68 -2.01
N VAL A 124 9.98 15.13 -1.73
CA VAL A 124 8.99 15.79 -0.87
C VAL A 124 9.25 15.44 0.59
N LEU A 125 9.49 14.17 0.90
CA LEU A 125 9.82 13.76 2.28
C LEU A 125 11.32 13.91 2.61
N GLY A 126 12.21 14.00 1.61
CA GLY A 126 13.64 14.15 1.87
C GLY A 126 14.32 12.86 2.37
N VAL A 127 13.70 11.69 2.17
CA VAL A 127 14.25 10.41 2.63
C VAL A 127 15.41 10.01 1.72
N ASP A 128 16.54 9.63 2.34
CA ASP A 128 17.78 9.25 1.65
C ASP A 128 18.23 10.28 0.59
N SER A 129 18.00 11.56 0.87
CA SER A 129 18.38 12.68 0.02
C SER A 129 19.44 13.57 0.67
N ASP A 130 20.11 14.39 -0.12
CA ASP A 130 21.12 15.36 0.29
C ASP A 130 20.53 16.70 0.75
N HIS A 131 19.19 16.80 0.78
CA HIS A 131 18.45 17.98 1.16
C HIS A 131 17.36 17.64 2.20
N ASP A 132 16.87 18.64 2.91
CA ASP A 132 15.68 18.44 3.75
C ASP A 132 14.43 18.30 2.87
N GLY A 133 13.42 17.58 3.37
CA GLY A 133 12.12 17.49 2.72
C GLY A 133 11.33 18.80 2.90
N LEU A 134 10.19 18.90 2.21
CA LEU A 134 9.26 20.03 2.33
C LEU A 134 8.78 20.24 3.77
N TYR A 135 8.69 19.16 4.53
CA TYR A 135 8.26 19.16 5.94
C TYR A 135 9.43 19.19 6.94
N GLY A 136 10.64 19.49 6.45
CA GLY A 136 11.88 19.42 7.22
C GLY A 136 12.54 18.04 7.16
N LYS A 137 13.37 17.74 8.16
CA LYS A 137 14.12 16.48 8.23
C LYS A 137 13.22 15.31 8.67
N THR A 138 13.03 14.33 7.79
CA THR A 138 12.20 13.15 8.08
C THR A 138 12.87 12.23 9.10
N ALA A 139 12.21 12.04 10.25
CA ALA A 139 12.68 11.14 11.30
C ALA A 139 12.25 9.68 11.10
N ALA A 140 11.10 9.48 10.46
CA ALA A 140 10.53 8.19 10.05
C ALA A 140 9.38 8.43 9.07
N TYR A 141 9.10 7.43 8.22
CA TYR A 141 7.90 7.38 7.41
C TYR A 141 7.36 5.94 7.36
N TYR A 142 6.07 5.81 7.10
CA TYR A 142 5.42 4.53 6.83
C TYR A 142 4.43 4.76 5.69
N GLY A 143 4.50 3.93 4.64
CA GLY A 143 3.72 4.11 3.43
C GLY A 143 2.95 2.84 3.09
N THR A 144 1.71 3.01 2.66
CA THR A 144 0.84 1.92 2.19
C THR A 144 0.16 2.35 0.89
N VAL A 145 -0.10 1.39 0.01
CA VAL A 145 -0.93 1.59 -1.18
C VAL A 145 -2.35 1.14 -0.84
N GLU A 146 -3.34 2.01 -1.09
CA GLU A 146 -4.74 1.62 -0.99
C GLU A 146 -5.06 0.56 -2.04
N GLN A 147 -5.82 -0.46 -1.64
CA GLN A 147 -6.22 -1.59 -2.48
C GLN A 147 -7.71 -1.59 -2.73
#